data_AF-A0A7X7LQU0-F1
#
_entry.id   AF-A0A7X7LQU0-F1
#
_cell.length_a   1.000
_cell.length_b   1.000
_cell.length_c   1.000
_cell.angle_alpha   90.00
_cell.angle_beta   90.00
_cell.angle_gamma   90.00
#
_symmetry.space_group_name_H-M   'P 1'
#
loop_
_entity.id
_entity.type
_entity.pdbx_description
1 polymer ?
#
loop_
_entity_poly.entity_id
_entity_poly.type
_entity_poly.pdbx_seq_one_letter_code
_entity_poly.pdbx_strand_id
1 'polypeptide(L)'
;MSDYDDLFKSDVSNSTKPTPSSLPPEPDLSIDELTREYKVNLRLVLIYIGIMLLASIFQFVYFRAQYPKSDEINQAIEVVESPEVVISASGDLDYPYQMTFTGSFKNIWDRALPKIWVEYDFVDEQGKKIYSVTIDSDQIESGAEFTFSEIELSATNYPDWKISYGLDESSFYYVILYFSQLAITALLFLLIDQWSLKRDWHLFRKKWQSGIGQIFTGLILLYVVSILSQAFLIYVLGVESGSENEQAIASMFSNNPLALFMLFLLLCVFTPLVEELVYRKVIYRFMDRRFGSTVAIISSGLIFGLMHVINYGDFLQAIPYVLMGMVFGWVYHRSKKNIMVTTGMHFLNNLITFLIYFIAVLSQ
;
A
#
# COMPACT_ATOMS: atom_id res chain seq x y z
N MET A 1 -21.47 24.77 -65.64
CA MET A 1 -21.08 23.78 -64.63
C MET A 1 -19.67 24.12 -64.22
N SER A 2 -19.48 24.58 -62.99
CA SER A 2 -18.15 24.77 -62.41
C SER A 2 -17.93 23.65 -61.40
N ASP A 3 -16.77 23.01 -61.44
CA ASP A 3 -16.43 21.81 -60.65
C ASP A 3 -16.26 22.10 -59.13
N TYR A 4 -16.88 23.16 -58.62
CA TYR A 4 -16.76 23.62 -57.23
C TYR A 4 -18.11 23.79 -56.51
N ASP A 5 -19.25 23.54 -57.19
CA ASP A 5 -20.59 23.68 -56.59
C ASP A 5 -20.94 22.59 -55.54
N ASP A 6 -20.10 21.56 -55.38
CA ASP A 6 -20.33 20.45 -54.44
C ASP A 6 -19.60 20.61 -53.08
N LEU A 7 -18.75 21.63 -52.90
CA LEU A 7 -18.00 21.81 -51.64
C LEU A 7 -18.83 22.37 -50.47
N PHE A 8 -20.08 22.79 -50.70
CA PHE A 8 -20.93 23.40 -49.66
C PHE A 8 -22.32 22.76 -49.53
N LYS A 9 -22.55 21.57 -50.09
CA LYS A 9 -23.74 20.80 -49.74
C LYS A 9 -23.55 20.20 -48.35
N SER A 10 -24.27 20.74 -47.39
CA SER A 10 -24.40 20.14 -46.06
C SER A 10 -25.01 18.75 -46.21
N ASP A 11 -24.18 17.71 -46.08
CA ASP A 11 -24.66 16.35 -45.87
C ASP A 11 -25.40 16.29 -44.53
N VAL A 12 -26.70 16.57 -44.58
CA VAL A 12 -27.67 16.03 -43.64
C VAL A 12 -27.81 14.55 -43.99
N SER A 13 -26.77 13.77 -43.69
CA SER A 13 -26.83 12.32 -43.72
C SER A 13 -26.64 11.80 -42.30
N ASN A 14 -27.62 11.00 -41.90
CA ASN A 14 -27.79 10.36 -40.62
C ASN A 14 -26.52 10.27 -39.76
N SER A 15 -26.55 10.94 -38.60
CA SER A 15 -25.70 10.54 -37.50
C SER A 15 -26.00 9.06 -37.22
N THR A 16 -25.11 8.18 -37.67
CA THR A 16 -24.96 6.88 -37.06
C THR A 16 -24.57 7.17 -35.63
N LYS A 17 -25.59 7.26 -34.76
CA LYS A 17 -25.42 7.07 -33.33
C LYS A 17 -24.50 5.85 -33.20
N PRO A 18 -23.41 5.93 -32.42
CA PRO A 18 -22.63 4.74 -32.14
C PRO A 18 -23.64 3.70 -31.66
N THR A 19 -23.75 2.59 -32.40
CA THR A 19 -24.52 1.43 -31.97
C THR A 19 -24.08 1.17 -30.53
N PRO A 20 -25.00 1.08 -29.56
CA PRO A 20 -24.61 0.68 -28.23
C PRO A 20 -23.87 -0.65 -28.41
N SER A 21 -22.55 -0.61 -28.23
CA SER A 21 -21.80 -1.79 -27.82
C SER A 21 -22.68 -2.48 -26.80
N SER A 22 -22.91 -3.79 -26.96
CA SER A 22 -23.73 -4.59 -26.07
C SER A 22 -23.13 -4.54 -24.66
N LEU A 23 -23.38 -3.41 -23.98
CA LEU A 23 -22.93 -3.11 -22.66
C LEU A 23 -23.71 -4.09 -21.79
N PRO A 24 -23.02 -4.87 -20.95
CA PRO A 24 -23.69 -5.58 -19.87
C PRO A 24 -24.54 -4.55 -19.14
N PRO A 25 -25.79 -4.87 -18.75
CA PRO A 25 -26.68 -3.87 -18.20
C PRO A 25 -25.99 -3.26 -16.97
N GLU A 26 -25.71 -1.96 -17.04
CA GLU A 26 -25.49 -1.16 -15.84
C GLU A 26 -26.64 -1.48 -14.87
N PRO A 27 -26.44 -1.40 -13.54
CA PRO A 27 -27.60 -1.24 -12.67
C PRO A 27 -28.41 -0.08 -13.26
N ASP A 28 -29.71 -0.30 -13.46
CA ASP A 28 -30.70 0.50 -14.18
C ASP A 28 -30.73 1.97 -13.73
N LEU A 29 -29.69 2.74 -14.08
CA LEU A 29 -29.50 4.14 -13.66
C LEU A 29 -30.08 5.05 -14.72
N SER A 30 -30.91 5.98 -14.28
CA SER A 30 -31.37 7.10 -15.10
C SER A 30 -30.20 8.00 -15.53
N ILE A 31 -30.40 8.75 -16.61
CA ILE A 31 -29.41 9.74 -17.10
C ILE A 31 -29.02 10.74 -16.01
N ASP A 32 -29.97 11.13 -15.16
CA ASP A 32 -29.73 12.04 -14.04
C ASP A 32 -28.83 11.40 -12.97
N GLU A 33 -29.03 10.11 -12.68
CA GLU A 33 -28.18 9.36 -11.75
C GLU A 33 -26.77 9.15 -12.31
N LEU A 34 -26.64 8.88 -13.61
CA LEU A 34 -25.34 8.79 -14.28
C LEU A 34 -24.58 10.13 -14.23
N THR A 35 -25.28 11.23 -14.49
CA THR A 35 -24.72 12.58 -14.43
C THR A 35 -24.29 12.94 -13.02
N ARG A 36 -25.10 12.59 -12.02
CA ARG A 36 -24.77 12.76 -10.61
C ARG A 36 -23.53 11.95 -10.24
N GLU A 37 -23.47 10.69 -10.64
CA GLU A 37 -22.34 9.81 -10.36
C GLU A 37 -21.05 10.33 -10.98
N TYR A 38 -21.09 10.82 -12.21
CA TYR A 38 -19.92 11.45 -12.85
C TYR A 38 -19.39 12.64 -12.04
N LYS A 39 -20.28 13.55 -11.62
CA LYS A 39 -19.90 14.71 -10.80
C LYS A 39 -19.34 14.31 -9.44
N VAL A 40 -19.90 13.27 -8.82
CA VAL A 40 -19.39 12.73 -7.56
C VAL A 40 -18.01 12.12 -7.76
N ASN A 41 -17.83 11.24 -8.74
CA ASN A 41 -16.55 10.58 -9.02
C ASN A 41 -15.42 11.59 -9.29
N LEU A 42 -15.71 12.67 -10.03
CA LEU A 42 -14.75 13.75 -10.24
C LEU A 42 -14.32 14.42 -8.93
N ARG A 43 -15.29 14.71 -8.04
CA ARG A 43 -14.99 15.27 -6.72
C ARG A 43 -14.15 14.33 -5.87
N LEU A 44 -14.45 13.02 -5.87
CA LEU A 44 -13.69 12.03 -5.12
C LEU A 44 -12.21 12.01 -5.55
N VAL A 45 -11.93 12.01 -6.86
CA VAL A 45 -10.54 12.04 -7.36
C VAL A 45 -9.83 13.35 -7.02
N LEU A 46 -10.50 14.50 -7.20
CA LEU A 46 -9.90 15.79 -6.85
C LEU A 46 -9.59 15.90 -5.36
N ILE A 47 -10.45 15.37 -4.50
CA ILE A 47 -10.23 15.32 -3.05
C ILE A 47 -9.07 14.38 -2.71
N TYR A 48 -9.02 13.19 -3.32
CA TYR A 48 -7.94 12.24 -3.11
C TYR A 48 -6.58 12.85 -3.45
N ILE A 49 -6.45 13.42 -4.66
CA ILE A 49 -5.23 14.09 -5.11
C ILE A 49 -4.91 15.29 -4.21
N GLY A 50 -5.91 16.12 -3.88
CA GLY A 50 -5.72 17.28 -3.02
C GLY A 50 -5.21 16.91 -1.62
N ILE A 51 -5.76 15.86 -1.00
CA ILE A 51 -5.32 15.39 0.31
C ILE A 51 -3.91 14.79 0.24
N MET A 52 -3.62 14.00 -0.80
CA MET A 52 -2.26 13.48 -1.00
C MET A 52 -1.23 14.60 -1.11
N LEU A 53 -1.50 15.62 -1.94
CA LEU A 53 -0.61 16.77 -2.09
C LEU A 53 -0.45 17.55 -0.79
N LEU A 54 -1.55 17.77 -0.04
CA LEU A 54 -1.49 18.46 1.25
C LEU A 54 -0.69 17.67 2.28
N ALA A 55 -0.83 16.35 2.32
CA ALA A 55 -0.05 15.49 3.20
C ALA A 55 1.45 15.54 2.85
N SER A 56 1.80 15.48 1.56
CA SER A 56 3.20 15.62 1.13
C SER A 56 3.79 16.99 1.45
N ILE A 57 3.02 18.07 1.26
CA ILE A 57 3.46 19.43 1.63
C ILE A 57 3.64 19.54 3.14
N PHE A 58 2.70 18.99 3.93
CA PHE A 58 2.81 18.98 5.38
C PHE A 58 4.06 18.24 5.84
N GLN A 59 4.30 17.03 5.33
CA GLN A 59 5.49 16.25 5.67
C GLN A 59 6.78 17.01 5.31
N PHE A 60 6.84 17.62 4.13
CA PHE A 60 7.98 18.43 3.71
C PHE A 60 8.22 19.63 4.64
N VAL A 61 7.16 20.38 4.99
CA VAL A 61 7.25 21.55 5.89
C VAL A 61 7.62 21.12 7.30
N TYR A 62 7.02 20.05 7.82
CA TYR A 62 7.34 19.46 9.11
C TYR A 62 8.82 19.09 9.19
N PHE A 63 9.31 18.32 8.22
CA PHE A 63 10.70 17.89 8.18
C PHE A 63 11.67 19.08 8.09
N ARG A 64 11.37 20.07 7.23
CA ARG A 64 12.19 21.30 7.13
C ARG A 64 12.17 22.15 8.39
N ALA A 65 11.06 22.17 9.13
CA ALA A 65 10.96 22.91 10.39
C ALA A 65 11.74 22.24 11.51
N GLN A 66 11.68 20.91 11.59
CA GLN A 66 12.41 20.13 12.60
C GLN A 66 13.91 20.04 12.30
N TYR A 67 14.24 19.89 11.02
CA TYR A 67 15.60 19.72 10.52
C TYR A 67 15.96 20.78 9.45
N PRO A 68 16.16 22.06 9.85
CA PRO A 68 16.45 23.15 8.92
C PRO A 68 17.73 22.91 8.10
N LYS A 69 18.69 22.20 8.70
CA LYS A 69 19.95 21.80 8.12
C LYS A 69 19.97 20.29 7.87
N SER A 70 19.05 19.82 7.04
CA SER A 70 18.91 18.40 6.68
C SER A 70 20.24 17.75 6.25
N ASP A 71 21.14 18.52 5.65
CA ASP A 71 22.43 18.04 5.14
C ASP A 71 23.45 17.76 6.28
N GLU A 72 23.20 18.28 7.48
CA GLU A 72 24.02 18.07 8.69
C GLU A 72 23.46 16.96 9.60
N ILE A 73 22.33 16.32 9.26
CA ILE A 73 21.71 15.24 10.03
C ILE A 73 22.69 14.08 10.28
N ASN A 74 23.49 13.71 9.27
CA ASN A 74 24.50 12.66 9.43
C ASN A 74 25.67 13.08 10.32
N GLN A 75 25.83 14.37 10.60
CA GLN A 75 26.82 14.90 11.55
C GLN A 75 26.24 15.00 12.97
N ALA A 76 24.94 14.76 13.16
CA ALA A 76 24.30 14.76 14.48
C ALA A 76 24.57 13.48 15.28
N ILE A 77 25.04 12.42 14.61
CA ILE A 77 25.34 11.13 15.20
C ILE A 77 26.86 10.95 15.29
N GLU A 78 27.35 10.78 16.51
CA GLU A 78 28.70 10.30 16.77
C GLU A 78 28.65 8.78 17.03
N VAL A 79 29.47 8.01 16.31
CA VAL A 79 29.65 6.58 16.58
C VAL A 79 30.61 6.46 17.77
N VAL A 80 30.09 6.06 18.93
CA VAL A 80 30.90 5.84 20.15
C VAL A 80 31.52 4.45 20.12
N GLU A 81 30.71 3.45 19.77
CA GLU A 81 31.14 2.07 19.55
C GLU A 81 30.62 1.61 18.19
N SER A 82 31.52 1.07 17.36
CA SER A 82 31.16 0.65 16.02
C SER A 82 30.14 -0.49 16.08
N PRO A 83 29.05 -0.43 15.30
CA PRO A 83 28.10 -1.53 15.23
C PRO A 83 28.77 -2.81 14.71
N GLU A 84 28.62 -3.91 15.42
CA GLU A 84 29.20 -5.20 15.10
C GLU A 84 28.22 -6.35 15.39
N VAL A 85 28.43 -7.49 14.72
CA VAL A 85 27.74 -8.75 14.99
C VAL A 85 28.72 -9.71 15.63
N VAL A 86 28.50 -10.05 16.89
CA VAL A 86 29.28 -11.05 17.62
C VAL A 86 28.60 -12.40 17.45
N ILE A 87 29.33 -13.38 16.90
CA ILE A 87 28.81 -14.74 16.67
C ILE A 87 29.34 -15.68 17.76
N SER A 88 28.43 -16.42 18.39
CA SER A 88 28.74 -17.47 19.36
C SER A 88 27.98 -18.76 19.05
N ALA A 89 28.39 -19.87 19.69
CA ALA A 89 27.68 -21.15 19.55
C ALA A 89 26.49 -21.20 20.51
N SER A 90 25.29 -21.46 20.01
CA SER A 90 24.06 -21.45 20.84
C SER A 90 23.87 -22.74 21.65
N GLY A 91 24.47 -23.85 21.20
CA GLY A 91 24.23 -25.19 21.76
C GLY A 91 22.94 -25.87 21.26
N ASP A 92 22.12 -25.20 20.46
CA ASP A 92 20.97 -25.77 19.74
C ASP A 92 21.45 -26.42 18.43
N LEU A 93 21.06 -27.67 18.19
CA LEU A 93 21.42 -28.40 16.96
C LEU A 93 20.67 -27.88 15.74
N ASP A 94 19.47 -27.34 15.92
CA ASP A 94 18.66 -26.77 14.83
C ASP A 94 19.12 -25.35 14.49
N TYR A 95 19.68 -24.61 15.45
CA TYR A 95 20.19 -23.24 15.28
C TYR A 95 21.57 -23.07 15.93
N PRO A 96 22.66 -23.61 15.34
CA PRO A 96 23.97 -23.69 15.98
C PRO A 96 24.63 -22.34 16.30
N TYR A 97 24.21 -21.25 15.67
CA TYR A 97 24.79 -19.93 15.84
C TYR A 97 23.85 -18.99 16.61
N GLN A 98 24.42 -18.20 17.49
CA GLN A 98 23.76 -17.10 18.19
C GLN A 98 24.48 -15.81 17.81
N MET A 99 23.76 -14.91 17.16
CA MET A 99 24.25 -13.61 16.73
C MET A 99 23.81 -12.55 17.75
N THR A 100 24.78 -11.86 18.34
CA THR A 100 24.54 -10.75 19.26
C THR A 100 24.94 -9.45 18.56
N PHE A 101 24.04 -8.49 18.51
CA PHE A 101 24.29 -7.20 17.89
C PHE A 101 24.74 -6.18 18.94
N THR A 102 25.88 -5.54 18.71
CA THR A 102 26.47 -4.57 19.63
C THR A 102 26.75 -3.25 18.93
N GLY A 103 26.61 -2.12 19.62
CA GLY A 103 27.02 -0.83 19.10
C GLY A 103 26.48 0.32 19.94
N SER A 104 27.04 1.52 19.72
CA SER A 104 26.65 2.69 20.47
C SER A 104 26.76 3.99 19.68
N PHE A 105 25.72 4.80 19.74
CA PHE A 105 25.59 6.07 19.03
C PHE A 105 25.22 7.19 19.99
N LYS A 106 25.86 8.35 19.83
CA LYS A 106 25.60 9.52 20.66
C LYS A 106 25.00 10.66 19.84
N ASN A 107 23.95 11.26 20.40
CA ASN A 107 23.38 12.49 19.86
C ASN A 107 24.27 13.67 20.27
N ILE A 108 25.03 14.21 19.31
CA ILE A 108 25.88 15.40 19.54
C ILE A 108 25.20 16.71 19.14
N TRP A 109 23.92 16.65 18.79
CA TRP A 109 23.15 17.83 18.44
C TRP A 109 22.56 18.53 19.67
N ASP A 110 22.10 19.76 19.47
CA ASP A 110 21.56 20.65 20.52
C ASP A 110 20.10 20.38 20.88
N ARG A 111 19.52 19.32 20.31
CA ARG A 111 18.12 18.92 20.44
C ARG A 111 18.00 17.41 20.38
N ALA A 112 16.83 16.90 20.76
CA ALA A 112 16.54 15.48 20.67
C ALA A 112 16.48 14.99 19.20
N LEU A 113 17.07 13.83 18.94
CA LEU A 113 16.97 13.09 17.68
C LEU A 113 15.76 12.14 17.72
N PRO A 114 15.02 11.98 16.60
CA PRO A 114 13.78 11.23 16.58
C PRO A 114 13.99 9.75 16.88
N LYS A 115 14.70 9.04 16.01
CA LYS A 115 15.07 7.65 16.16
C LYS A 115 16.29 7.38 15.28
N ILE A 116 17.30 6.72 15.84
CA ILE A 116 18.38 6.11 15.08
C ILE A 116 17.95 4.69 14.74
N TRP A 117 18.06 4.33 13.47
CA TRP A 117 17.93 2.95 13.02
C TRP A 117 19.30 2.42 12.60
N VAL A 118 19.52 1.14 12.85
CA VAL A 118 20.71 0.38 12.45
C VAL A 118 20.21 -0.87 11.75
N GLU A 119 20.46 -0.97 10.45
CA GLU A 119 20.08 -2.11 9.63
C GLU A 119 21.31 -2.98 9.35
N TYR A 120 21.18 -4.26 9.66
CA TYR A 120 22.11 -5.33 9.28
C TYR A 120 21.52 -6.11 8.12
N ASP A 121 22.02 -5.84 6.92
CA ASP A 121 21.68 -6.57 5.70
C ASP A 121 22.52 -7.84 5.61
N PHE A 122 21.90 -8.99 5.84
CA PHE A 122 22.54 -10.29 5.66
C PHE A 122 22.49 -10.67 4.18
N VAL A 123 23.66 -10.98 3.62
CA VAL A 123 23.83 -11.22 2.19
C VAL A 123 24.38 -12.62 1.90
N ASP A 124 24.02 -13.16 0.75
CA ASP A 124 24.59 -14.42 0.26
C ASP A 124 26.03 -14.23 -0.25
N GLU A 125 26.67 -15.33 -0.66
CA GLU A 125 28.03 -15.34 -1.22
C GLU A 125 28.17 -14.44 -2.48
N GLN A 126 27.07 -14.07 -3.13
CA GLN A 126 27.02 -13.22 -4.31
C GLN A 126 26.73 -11.75 -3.94
N GLY A 127 26.59 -11.45 -2.65
CA GLY A 127 26.32 -10.12 -2.12
C GLY A 127 24.86 -9.67 -2.22
N LYS A 128 23.93 -10.60 -2.49
CA LYS A 128 22.49 -10.34 -2.58
C LYS A 128 21.84 -10.42 -1.19
N LYS A 129 21.01 -9.43 -0.84
CA LYS A 129 20.28 -9.37 0.44
C LYS A 129 19.34 -10.56 0.57
N ILE A 130 19.48 -11.30 1.67
CA ILE A 130 18.64 -12.44 2.06
C ILE A 130 17.54 -11.94 3.01
N TYR A 131 17.94 -11.29 4.10
CA TYR A 131 17.07 -10.67 5.09
C TYR A 131 17.79 -9.51 5.77
N SER A 132 17.06 -8.66 6.49
CA SER A 132 17.66 -7.66 7.37
C SER A 132 17.15 -7.76 8.80
N VAL A 133 18.02 -7.33 9.71
CA VAL A 133 17.66 -7.09 11.12
C VAL A 133 17.82 -5.60 11.35
N THR A 134 16.74 -4.95 11.79
CA THR A 134 16.76 -3.53 12.12
C THR A 134 16.66 -3.35 13.62
N ILE A 135 17.59 -2.55 14.17
CA ILE A 135 17.64 -2.17 15.57
C ILE A 135 17.38 -0.68 15.64
N ASP A 136 16.39 -0.31 16.43
CA ASP A 136 15.87 1.04 16.47
C ASP A 136 15.95 1.61 17.88
N SER A 137 16.32 2.87 17.98
CA SER A 137 16.26 3.62 19.22
C SER A 137 14.89 4.26 19.43
N ASP A 138 14.53 4.51 20.69
CA ASP A 138 13.59 5.58 21.01
C ASP A 138 14.24 6.95 20.74
N GLN A 139 13.50 8.02 21.03
CA GLN A 139 14.01 9.39 20.98
C GLN A 139 15.26 9.57 21.84
N ILE A 140 16.32 10.11 21.23
CA ILE A 140 17.62 10.31 21.90
C ILE A 140 17.77 11.79 22.23
N GLU A 141 17.74 12.12 23.52
CA GLU A 141 17.93 13.49 24.00
C GLU A 141 19.32 14.04 23.63
N SER A 142 19.45 15.38 23.63
CA SER A 142 20.73 16.04 23.37
C SER A 142 21.82 15.53 24.32
N GLY A 143 22.93 15.06 23.77
CA GLY A 143 24.06 14.52 24.53
C GLY A 143 23.90 13.10 25.06
N ALA A 144 22.71 12.49 24.89
CA ALA A 144 22.45 11.13 25.31
C ALA A 144 23.01 10.10 24.30
N GLU A 145 23.16 8.87 24.77
CA GLU A 145 23.74 7.75 24.04
C GLU A 145 22.71 6.61 23.92
N PHE A 146 22.60 6.04 22.73
CA PHE A 146 21.84 4.84 22.43
C PHE A 146 22.81 3.67 22.27
N THR A 147 22.74 2.73 23.20
CA THR A 147 23.57 1.52 23.22
C THR A 147 22.67 0.31 23.08
N PHE A 148 23.04 -0.64 22.23
CA PHE A 148 22.37 -1.93 22.08
C PHE A 148 23.41 -3.05 22.20
N SER A 149 23.07 -4.11 22.97
CA SER A 149 23.94 -5.27 23.17
C SER A 149 23.20 -6.58 23.50
N GLU A 150 21.86 -6.55 23.56
CA GLU A 150 21.04 -7.68 24.05
C GLU A 150 20.13 -8.30 22.98
N ILE A 151 20.29 -7.89 21.72
CA ILE A 151 19.49 -8.46 20.64
C ILE A 151 20.21 -9.72 20.16
N GLU A 152 19.56 -10.87 20.36
CA GLU A 152 20.08 -12.17 20.02
C GLU A 152 19.21 -12.82 18.95
N LEU A 153 19.84 -13.31 17.88
CA LEU A 153 19.17 -14.05 16.83
C LEU A 153 19.80 -15.44 16.67
N SER A 154 18.94 -16.45 16.79
CA SER A 154 19.33 -17.84 16.54
C SER A 154 19.35 -18.09 15.03
N ALA A 155 20.47 -18.61 14.52
CA ALA A 155 20.68 -18.77 13.10
C ALA A 155 21.20 -20.18 12.74
N THR A 156 20.75 -20.68 11.60
CA THR A 156 21.20 -21.94 11.00
C THR A 156 22.56 -21.78 10.30
N ASN A 157 22.85 -20.58 9.81
CA ASN A 157 24.08 -20.20 9.12
C ASN A 157 24.52 -18.79 9.54
N TYR A 158 25.74 -18.40 9.14
CA TYR A 158 26.26 -17.04 9.33
C TYR A 158 26.61 -16.41 7.96
N PRO A 159 25.64 -15.82 7.26
CA PRO A 159 25.92 -15.06 6.04
C PRO A 159 26.76 -13.82 6.34
N ASP A 160 27.47 -13.31 5.33
CA ASP A 160 28.12 -12.00 5.42
C ASP A 160 27.06 -10.91 5.67
N TRP A 161 27.48 -9.78 6.25
CA TRP A 161 26.56 -8.67 6.52
C TRP A 161 27.10 -7.32 6.05
N LYS A 162 26.17 -6.42 5.74
CA LYS A 162 26.42 -5.00 5.53
C LYS A 162 25.64 -4.22 6.58
N ILE A 163 26.26 -3.15 7.06
CA ILE A 163 25.63 -2.29 8.07
C ILE A 163 25.33 -0.94 7.43
N SER A 164 24.12 -0.46 7.67
CA SER A 164 23.72 0.92 7.45
C SER A 164 23.03 1.44 8.70
N TYR A 165 23.15 2.74 8.95
CA TYR A 165 22.42 3.40 10.00
C TYR A 165 22.03 4.80 9.56
N GLY A 166 20.99 5.33 10.17
CA GLY A 166 20.47 6.64 9.82
C GLY A 166 19.47 7.15 10.83
N LEU A 167 18.83 8.26 10.46
CA LEU A 167 17.75 8.86 11.24
C LEU A 167 16.43 8.64 10.52
N ASP A 168 15.40 8.34 11.30
CA ASP A 168 14.03 8.28 10.82
C ASP A 168 13.06 8.74 11.90
N GLU A 169 11.84 9.06 11.50
CA GLU A 169 10.75 9.30 12.44
C GLU A 169 10.24 8.01 13.07
N SER A 170 9.59 8.12 14.23
CA SER A 170 9.01 6.95 14.89
C SER A 170 7.93 6.26 14.04
N SER A 171 7.78 4.94 14.16
CA SER A 171 6.67 4.20 13.52
C SER A 171 5.30 4.80 13.87
N PHE A 172 5.15 5.31 15.10
CA PHE A 172 3.91 5.96 15.54
C PHE A 172 3.61 7.27 14.78
N TYR A 173 4.64 8.06 14.43
CA TYR A 173 4.49 9.24 13.58
C TYR A 173 3.90 8.88 12.22
N TYR A 174 4.46 7.86 11.56
CA TYR A 174 3.97 7.39 10.26
C TYR A 174 2.54 6.85 10.36
N VAL A 175 2.23 6.07 11.39
CA VAL A 175 0.86 5.59 11.65
C VAL A 175 -0.11 6.77 11.78
N ILE A 176 0.21 7.81 12.57
CA ILE A 176 -0.66 8.99 12.71
C ILE A 176 -0.80 9.72 11.38
N LEU A 177 0.29 9.95 10.66
CA LEU A 177 0.29 10.67 9.39
C LEU A 177 -0.61 9.96 8.37
N TYR A 178 -0.36 8.68 8.10
CA TYR A 178 -1.16 7.89 7.15
C TYR A 178 -2.60 7.68 7.63
N PHE A 179 -2.81 7.44 8.92
CA PHE A 179 -4.14 7.36 9.51
C PHE A 179 -4.93 8.64 9.28
N SER A 180 -4.37 9.80 9.61
CA SER A 180 -5.07 11.08 9.47
C SER A 180 -5.42 11.35 8.00
N GLN A 181 -4.50 11.11 7.09
CA GLN A 181 -4.68 11.27 5.65
C GLN A 181 -5.83 10.38 5.12
N LEU A 182 -5.80 9.08 5.43
CA LEU A 182 -6.80 8.13 4.95
C LEU A 182 -8.14 8.27 5.67
N ALA A 183 -8.16 8.57 6.98
CA ALA A 183 -9.38 8.79 7.73
C ALA A 183 -10.16 10.01 7.23
N ILE A 184 -9.46 11.13 6.96
CA ILE A 184 -10.07 12.34 6.39
C ILE A 184 -10.62 12.05 4.99
N THR A 185 -9.84 11.35 4.16
CA THR A 185 -10.26 10.96 2.81
C THR A 185 -11.51 10.07 2.86
N ALA A 186 -11.48 9.01 3.67
CA ALA A 186 -12.59 8.10 3.89
C ALA A 186 -13.85 8.84 4.36
N LEU A 187 -13.72 9.72 5.37
CA LEU A 187 -14.84 10.51 5.87
C LEU A 187 -15.48 11.37 4.76
N LEU A 188 -14.67 12.10 3.99
CA LEU A 188 -15.18 12.93 2.90
C LEU A 188 -15.83 12.08 1.80
N PHE A 189 -15.26 10.92 1.47
CA PHE A 189 -15.83 9.99 0.51
C PHE A 189 -17.20 9.48 0.97
N LEU A 190 -17.32 9.07 2.24
CA LEU A 190 -18.57 8.63 2.83
C LEU A 190 -19.63 9.74 2.80
N LEU A 191 -19.26 10.99 3.12
CA LEU A 191 -20.19 12.12 3.13
C LEU A 191 -20.68 12.49 1.73
N ILE A 192 -19.79 12.50 0.74
CA ILE A 192 -20.09 12.91 -0.63
C ILE A 192 -20.83 11.82 -1.39
N ASP A 193 -20.46 10.56 -1.20
CA ASP A 193 -20.96 9.42 -1.97
C ASP A 193 -21.95 8.52 -1.22
N GLN A 194 -22.47 9.00 -0.08
CA GLN A 194 -23.42 8.28 0.77
C GLN A 194 -24.60 7.64 0.00
N TRP A 195 -25.08 8.25 -1.08
CA TRP A 195 -26.22 7.73 -1.84
C TRP A 195 -25.86 6.43 -2.56
N SER A 196 -24.74 6.38 -3.26
CA SER A 196 -24.31 5.18 -3.97
C SER A 196 -23.92 4.08 -2.99
N LEU A 197 -23.28 4.44 -1.87
CA LEU A 197 -22.92 3.49 -0.83
C LEU A 197 -24.17 2.87 -0.19
N LYS A 198 -25.17 3.66 0.17
CA LYS A 198 -26.45 3.16 0.70
C LYS A 198 -27.16 2.25 -0.30
N ARG A 199 -27.14 2.60 -1.59
CA ARG A 199 -27.70 1.77 -2.67
C ARG A 199 -26.98 0.43 -2.78
N ASP A 200 -25.65 0.45 -2.88
CA ASP A 200 -24.85 -0.76 -3.05
C ASP A 200 -24.95 -1.67 -1.80
N TRP A 201 -25.03 -1.09 -0.61
CA TRP A 201 -25.34 -1.80 0.64
C TRP A 201 -26.73 -2.46 0.61
N HIS A 202 -27.76 -1.73 0.18
CA HIS A 202 -29.11 -2.29 0.05
C HIS A 202 -29.14 -3.48 -0.93
N LEU A 203 -28.48 -3.33 -2.08
CA LEU A 203 -28.35 -4.39 -3.10
C LEU A 203 -27.57 -5.60 -2.56
N PHE A 204 -26.50 -5.37 -1.80
CA PHE A 204 -25.74 -6.42 -1.14
C PHE A 204 -26.62 -7.19 -0.15
N ARG A 205 -27.31 -6.49 0.76
CA ARG A 205 -28.20 -7.11 1.76
C ARG A 205 -29.29 -7.96 1.12
N LYS A 206 -29.86 -7.51 -0.01
CA LYS A 206 -30.89 -8.26 -0.74
C LYS A 206 -30.38 -9.60 -1.29
N LYS A 207 -29.08 -9.72 -1.57
CA LYS A 207 -28.45 -10.92 -2.14
C LYS A 207 -27.19 -11.33 -1.37
N TRP A 208 -27.26 -11.27 -0.03
CA TRP A 208 -26.07 -11.38 0.83
C TRP A 208 -25.33 -12.70 0.66
N GLN A 209 -26.02 -13.84 0.47
CA GLN A 209 -25.38 -15.14 0.22
C GLN A 209 -24.53 -15.12 -1.05
N SER A 210 -25.07 -14.55 -2.14
CA SER A 210 -24.34 -14.41 -3.39
C SER A 210 -23.17 -13.44 -3.24
N GLY A 211 -23.35 -12.35 -2.48
CA GLY A 211 -22.28 -11.39 -2.20
C GLY A 211 -21.13 -12.01 -1.42
N ILE A 212 -21.44 -12.78 -0.37
CA ILE A 212 -20.45 -13.52 0.42
C ILE A 212 -19.75 -14.59 -0.43
N GLY A 213 -20.50 -15.35 -1.25
CA GLY A 213 -19.90 -16.32 -2.16
C GLY A 213 -18.91 -15.68 -3.14
N GLN A 214 -19.22 -14.48 -3.65
CA GLN A 214 -18.32 -13.71 -4.50
C GLN A 214 -17.09 -13.20 -3.75
N ILE A 215 -17.25 -12.75 -2.50
CA ILE A 215 -16.13 -12.35 -1.63
C ILE A 215 -15.14 -13.51 -1.46
N PHE A 216 -15.61 -14.68 -1.04
CA PHE A 216 -14.73 -15.84 -0.82
C PHE A 216 -14.11 -16.39 -2.11
N THR A 217 -14.89 -16.45 -3.19
CA THR A 217 -14.36 -16.86 -4.50
C THR A 217 -13.25 -15.90 -4.96
N GLY A 218 -13.48 -14.60 -4.79
CA GLY A 218 -12.49 -13.58 -5.08
C GLY A 218 -11.24 -13.72 -4.22
N LEU A 219 -11.40 -13.94 -2.91
CA LEU A 219 -10.29 -14.12 -1.98
C LEU A 219 -9.42 -15.33 -2.33
N ILE A 220 -10.04 -16.48 -2.66
CA ILE A 220 -9.31 -17.67 -3.12
C ILE A 220 -8.52 -17.36 -4.38
N LEU A 221 -9.15 -16.72 -5.38
CA LEU A 221 -8.48 -16.36 -6.63
C LEU A 221 -7.33 -15.37 -6.39
N LEU A 222 -7.52 -14.42 -5.48
CA LEU A 222 -6.49 -13.45 -5.09
C LEU A 222 -5.26 -14.16 -4.53
N TYR A 223 -5.42 -15.07 -3.56
CA TYR A 223 -4.29 -15.82 -3.01
C TYR A 223 -3.61 -16.73 -4.04
N VAL A 224 -4.39 -17.41 -4.89
CA VAL A 224 -3.81 -18.22 -5.99
C VAL A 224 -2.93 -17.36 -6.90
N VAL A 225 -3.43 -16.19 -7.29
CA VAL A 225 -2.70 -15.26 -8.15
C VAL A 225 -1.46 -14.69 -7.44
N SER A 226 -1.57 -14.31 -6.17
CA SER A 226 -0.45 -13.81 -5.37
C SER A 226 0.66 -14.86 -5.21
N ILE A 227 0.30 -16.11 -4.90
CA ILE A 227 1.28 -17.20 -4.78
C ILE A 227 1.97 -17.49 -6.11
N LEU A 228 1.20 -17.60 -7.21
CA LEU A 228 1.76 -17.88 -8.52
C LEU A 228 2.64 -16.74 -9.04
N SER A 229 2.25 -15.49 -8.80
CA SER A 229 3.05 -14.33 -9.21
C SER A 229 4.32 -14.19 -8.38
N GLN A 230 4.27 -14.42 -7.06
CA GLN A 230 5.47 -14.45 -6.22
C GLN A 230 6.41 -15.59 -6.62
N ALA A 231 5.88 -16.79 -6.89
CA ALA A 231 6.67 -17.91 -7.39
C ALA A 231 7.33 -17.59 -8.74
N PHE A 232 6.61 -16.89 -9.63
CA PHE A 232 7.18 -16.42 -10.90
C PHE A 232 8.33 -15.44 -10.67
N LEU A 233 8.17 -14.47 -9.77
CA LEU A 233 9.24 -13.52 -9.41
C LEU A 233 10.51 -14.26 -8.92
N ILE A 234 10.34 -15.22 -8.01
CA ILE A 234 11.45 -15.97 -7.42
C ILE A 234 12.10 -16.89 -8.46
N TYR A 235 11.33 -17.81 -9.05
CA TYR A 235 11.89 -18.90 -9.86
C TYR A 235 12.20 -18.52 -11.31
N VAL A 236 11.63 -17.43 -11.83
CA VAL A 236 11.84 -16.99 -13.21
C VAL A 236 12.65 -15.70 -13.29
N LEU A 237 12.38 -14.73 -12.40
CA LEU A 237 13.07 -13.44 -12.42
C LEU A 237 14.20 -13.32 -11.39
N GLY A 238 14.36 -14.30 -10.49
CA GLY A 238 15.39 -14.29 -9.44
C GLY A 238 15.16 -13.22 -8.36
N VAL A 239 13.95 -12.65 -8.27
CA VAL A 239 13.59 -11.65 -7.26
C VAL A 239 13.14 -12.39 -6.00
N GLU A 240 14.04 -12.47 -5.02
CA GLU A 240 13.83 -13.20 -3.77
C GLU A 240 13.34 -12.30 -2.63
N SER A 241 13.59 -11.00 -2.71
CA SER A 241 13.08 -10.05 -1.72
C SER A 241 11.56 -9.91 -1.83
N GLY A 242 10.92 -9.62 -0.68
CA GLY A 242 9.52 -9.18 -0.64
C GLY A 242 9.35 -7.78 -1.23
N SER A 243 8.11 -7.28 -1.25
CA SER A 243 7.86 -5.89 -1.66
C SER A 243 8.28 -4.90 -0.58
N GLU A 244 8.82 -3.75 -0.99
CA GLU A 244 9.20 -2.68 -0.06
C GLU A 244 7.98 -2.07 0.63
N ASN A 245 6.85 -2.03 -0.06
CA ASN A 245 5.57 -1.62 0.51
C ASN A 245 5.13 -2.52 1.67
N GLU A 246 5.29 -3.85 1.54
CA GLU A 246 4.95 -4.78 2.63
C GLU A 246 5.92 -4.65 3.80
N GLN A 247 7.21 -4.49 3.54
CA GLN A 247 8.22 -4.25 4.58
C GLN A 247 7.94 -2.95 5.34
N ALA A 248 7.57 -1.88 4.64
CA ALA A 248 7.19 -0.60 5.25
C ALA A 248 5.92 -0.72 6.11
N ILE A 249 4.96 -1.56 5.72
CA ILE A 249 3.78 -1.84 6.55
C ILE A 249 4.18 -2.66 7.78
N ALA A 250 5.04 -3.67 7.61
CA ALA A 250 5.50 -4.53 8.70
C ALA A 250 6.23 -3.72 9.79
N SER A 251 7.06 -2.74 9.40
CA SER A 251 7.80 -1.88 10.35
C SER A 251 6.92 -0.91 11.16
N MET A 252 5.65 -0.76 10.80
CA MET A 252 4.68 0.04 11.57
C MET A 252 4.07 -0.74 12.75
N PHE A 253 4.20 -2.07 12.77
CA PHE A 253 3.69 -2.88 13.87
C PHE A 253 4.58 -2.72 15.11
N SER A 254 3.94 -2.59 16.27
CA SER A 254 4.62 -2.43 17.57
C SER A 254 3.76 -2.99 18.70
N ASN A 255 4.34 -3.21 19.88
CA ASN A 255 3.62 -3.67 21.08
C ASN A 255 2.68 -2.62 21.70
N ASN A 256 2.53 -1.44 21.09
CA ASN A 256 1.64 -0.39 21.58
C ASN A 256 0.17 -0.67 21.17
N PRO A 257 -0.76 -0.89 22.13
CA PRO A 257 -2.14 -1.23 21.80
C PRO A 257 -2.89 -0.15 21.01
N LEU A 258 -2.61 1.14 21.27
CA LEU A 258 -3.22 2.24 20.55
C LEU A 258 -2.71 2.30 19.11
N ALA A 259 -1.40 2.12 18.91
CA ALA A 259 -0.80 2.07 17.57
C ALA A 259 -1.38 0.91 16.74
N LEU A 260 -1.49 -0.29 17.33
CA LEU A 260 -2.10 -1.46 16.68
C LEU A 260 -3.57 -1.23 16.33
N PHE A 261 -4.35 -0.61 17.22
CA PHE A 261 -5.75 -0.28 16.93
C PHE A 261 -5.89 0.74 15.79
N MET A 262 -5.05 1.77 15.77
CA MET A 262 -5.00 2.74 14.66
C MET A 262 -4.57 2.09 13.35
N LEU A 263 -3.57 1.21 13.40
CA LEU A 263 -3.06 0.47 12.24
C LEU A 263 -4.12 -0.49 11.68
N PHE A 264 -4.90 -1.14 12.54
CA PHE A 264 -6.06 -1.94 12.13
C PHE A 264 -7.08 -1.10 11.36
N LEU A 265 -7.47 0.06 11.90
CA LEU A 265 -8.43 0.95 11.24
C LEU A 265 -7.87 1.48 9.91
N LEU A 266 -6.59 1.84 9.88
CA LEU A 266 -5.88 2.26 8.68
C LEU A 266 -5.92 1.16 7.60
N LEU A 267 -5.31 0.01 7.87
CA LEU A 267 -5.09 -1.07 6.89
C LEU A 267 -6.37 -1.83 6.54
N CYS A 268 -7.22 -2.14 7.52
CA CYS A 268 -8.37 -3.01 7.30
C CYS A 268 -9.61 -2.21 6.90
N VAL A 269 -9.79 -0.98 7.41
CA VAL A 269 -11.05 -0.25 7.23
C VAL A 269 -10.92 0.89 6.21
N PHE A 270 -10.02 1.85 6.45
CA PHE A 270 -9.92 3.05 5.64
C PHE A 270 -9.25 2.79 4.29
N THR A 271 -8.16 2.02 4.24
CA THR A 271 -7.50 1.67 2.98
C THR A 271 -8.47 0.96 2.01
N PRO A 272 -9.16 -0.14 2.37
CA PRO A 272 -10.05 -0.82 1.45
C PRO A 272 -11.24 0.04 1.01
N LEU A 273 -11.74 0.92 1.88
CA LEU A 273 -12.82 1.84 1.53
C LEU A 273 -12.38 2.88 0.49
N VAL A 274 -11.25 3.55 0.74
CA VAL A 274 -10.74 4.61 -0.14
C VAL A 274 -10.28 4.02 -1.46
N GLU A 275 -9.47 2.97 -1.42
CA GLU A 275 -8.89 2.36 -2.61
C GLU A 275 -9.96 1.78 -3.53
N GLU A 276 -10.93 1.03 -3.01
CA GLU A 276 -11.98 0.47 -3.87
C GLU A 276 -12.84 1.58 -4.50
N LEU A 277 -13.10 2.67 -3.78
CA LEU A 277 -13.79 3.83 -4.37
C LEU A 277 -12.97 4.51 -5.46
N VAL A 278 -11.65 4.68 -5.29
CA VAL A 278 -10.78 5.25 -6.34
C VAL A 278 -10.66 4.29 -7.53
N TYR A 279 -10.21 3.06 -7.30
CA TYR A 279 -9.81 2.14 -8.37
C TYR A 279 -11.00 1.45 -9.04
N ARG A 280 -12.06 1.08 -8.30
CA ARG A 280 -13.25 0.43 -8.89
C ARG A 280 -14.31 1.44 -9.26
N LYS A 281 -14.70 2.28 -8.31
CA LYS A 281 -15.83 3.17 -8.58
C LYS A 281 -15.45 4.31 -9.53
N VAL A 282 -14.26 4.91 -9.41
CA VAL A 282 -13.87 5.99 -10.33
C VAL A 282 -13.16 5.46 -11.57
N ILE A 283 -11.98 4.85 -11.42
CA ILE A 283 -11.12 4.47 -12.55
C ILE A 283 -11.77 3.37 -13.39
N TYR A 284 -12.13 2.23 -12.77
CA TYR A 284 -12.75 1.13 -13.51
C TYR A 284 -14.06 1.59 -14.20
N ARG A 285 -14.99 2.27 -13.51
CA ARG A 285 -16.27 2.67 -14.17
C ARG A 285 -16.05 3.62 -15.33
N PHE A 286 -15.09 4.54 -15.23
CA PHE A 286 -14.75 5.43 -16.32
C PHE A 286 -14.26 4.66 -17.56
N MET A 287 -13.35 3.70 -17.34
CA MET A 287 -12.81 2.86 -18.41
C MET A 287 -13.87 1.90 -18.99
N ASP A 288 -14.70 1.31 -18.13
CA ASP A 288 -15.77 0.38 -18.51
C ASP A 288 -16.80 1.04 -19.43
N ARG A 289 -17.18 2.29 -19.13
CA ARG A 289 -18.12 3.07 -19.96
C ARG A 289 -17.57 3.44 -21.33
N ARG A 290 -16.25 3.62 -21.47
CA ARG A 290 -15.62 4.03 -22.74
C ARG A 290 -15.12 2.86 -23.57
N PHE A 291 -14.58 1.83 -22.93
CA PHE A 291 -13.77 0.80 -23.58
C PHE A 291 -14.20 -0.63 -23.21
N GLY A 292 -15.18 -0.80 -22.32
CA GLY A 292 -15.68 -2.10 -21.88
C GLY A 292 -14.92 -2.69 -20.68
N SER A 293 -15.47 -3.77 -20.14
CA SER A 293 -15.05 -4.35 -18.87
C SER A 293 -13.63 -4.90 -18.89
N THR A 294 -13.20 -5.55 -19.97
CA THR A 294 -11.84 -6.11 -20.05
C THR A 294 -10.78 -5.02 -19.92
N VAL A 295 -10.93 -3.90 -20.65
CA VAL A 295 -10.00 -2.77 -20.55
C VAL A 295 -10.06 -2.15 -19.15
N ALA A 296 -11.25 -2.06 -18.55
CA ALA A 296 -11.40 -1.55 -17.19
C ALA A 296 -10.71 -2.41 -16.12
N ILE A 297 -10.80 -3.75 -16.24
CA ILE A 297 -10.09 -4.70 -15.36
C ILE A 297 -8.58 -4.47 -15.47
N ILE A 298 -8.05 -4.48 -16.69
CA ILE A 298 -6.61 -4.39 -16.93
C ILE A 298 -6.06 -3.03 -16.48
N SER A 299 -6.70 -1.93 -16.89
CA SER A 299 -6.23 -0.58 -16.57
C SER A 299 -6.35 -0.24 -15.09
N SER A 300 -7.46 -0.60 -14.43
CA SER A 300 -7.59 -0.36 -12.98
C SER A 300 -6.64 -1.24 -12.17
N GLY A 301 -6.35 -2.47 -12.61
CA GLY A 301 -5.34 -3.33 -11.99
C GLY A 301 -3.92 -2.79 -12.18
N LEU A 302 -3.59 -2.33 -13.39
CA LEU A 302 -2.29 -1.75 -13.69
C LEU A 302 -2.00 -0.52 -12.82
N ILE A 303 -2.95 0.43 -12.77
CA ILE A 303 -2.79 1.65 -11.96
C ILE A 303 -2.71 1.29 -10.47
N PHE A 304 -3.53 0.35 -9.99
CA PHE A 304 -3.47 -0.14 -8.61
C PHE A 304 -2.08 -0.68 -8.25
N GLY A 305 -1.52 -1.57 -9.08
CA GLY A 305 -0.23 -2.18 -8.78
C GLY A 305 0.95 -1.22 -8.90
N LEU A 306 0.93 -0.30 -9.86
CA LEU A 306 1.98 0.72 -9.98
C LEU A 306 1.99 1.68 -8.78
N MET A 307 0.81 2.05 -8.26
CA MET A 307 0.72 2.91 -7.09
C MET A 307 1.31 2.30 -5.82
N HIS A 308 1.41 0.97 -5.74
CA HIS A 308 2.04 0.28 -4.59
C HIS A 308 3.57 0.32 -4.63
N VAL A 309 4.19 0.48 -5.80
CA VAL A 309 5.65 0.40 -5.96
C VAL A 309 6.31 1.73 -6.34
N ILE A 310 5.51 2.72 -6.76
CA ILE A 310 6.05 3.98 -7.33
C ILE A 310 6.94 4.75 -6.36
N ASN A 311 6.68 4.65 -5.06
CA ASN A 311 7.45 5.35 -4.02
C ASN A 311 8.78 4.64 -3.69
N TYR A 312 8.87 3.33 -3.95
CA TYR A 312 10.01 2.50 -3.57
C TYR A 312 10.92 2.15 -4.76
N GLY A 313 10.39 2.18 -5.98
CA GLY A 313 11.15 1.89 -7.20
C GLY A 313 11.36 0.39 -7.45
N ASP A 314 10.75 -0.50 -6.66
CA ASP A 314 10.78 -1.95 -6.79
C ASP A 314 9.79 -2.45 -7.87
N PHE A 315 9.84 -1.87 -9.08
CA PHE A 315 8.82 -2.05 -10.12
C PHE A 315 8.51 -3.50 -10.54
N LEU A 316 9.41 -4.46 -10.31
CA LEU A 316 9.12 -5.89 -10.55
C LEU A 316 8.05 -6.41 -9.58
N GLN A 317 7.99 -5.88 -8.35
CA GLN A 317 6.94 -6.16 -7.37
C GLN A 317 5.58 -5.58 -7.78
N ALA A 318 5.50 -4.77 -8.84
CA ALA A 318 4.22 -4.37 -9.39
C ALA A 318 3.44 -5.59 -9.91
N ILE A 319 4.10 -6.65 -10.38
CA ILE A 319 3.45 -7.82 -10.99
C ILE A 319 2.38 -8.43 -10.07
N PRO A 320 2.69 -8.86 -8.83
CA PRO A 320 1.68 -9.39 -7.92
C PRO A 320 0.56 -8.39 -7.65
N TYR A 321 0.88 -7.12 -7.37
CA TYR A 321 -0.14 -6.11 -7.09
C TYR A 321 -1.04 -5.80 -8.29
N VAL A 322 -0.50 -5.76 -9.50
CA VAL A 322 -1.27 -5.55 -10.74
C VAL A 322 -2.27 -6.68 -10.91
N LEU A 323 -1.83 -7.93 -10.74
CA LEU A 323 -2.70 -9.09 -10.88
C LEU A 323 -3.77 -9.14 -9.76
N MET A 324 -3.43 -8.80 -8.51
CA MET A 324 -4.40 -8.62 -7.43
C MET A 324 -5.44 -7.54 -7.78
N GLY A 325 -4.98 -6.39 -8.30
CA GLY A 325 -5.83 -5.32 -8.78
C GLY A 325 -6.78 -5.76 -9.90
N MET A 326 -6.32 -6.62 -10.81
CA MET A 326 -7.18 -7.24 -11.84
C MET A 326 -8.20 -8.21 -11.24
N VAL A 327 -7.85 -9.00 -10.22
CA VAL A 327 -8.80 -9.87 -9.51
C VAL A 327 -9.90 -9.03 -8.86
N PHE A 328 -9.56 -7.96 -8.14
CA PHE A 328 -10.56 -7.06 -7.58
C PHE A 328 -11.43 -6.43 -8.67
N GLY A 329 -10.85 -6.00 -9.80
CA GLY A 329 -11.60 -5.52 -10.97
C GLY A 329 -12.57 -6.56 -11.54
N TRP A 330 -12.15 -7.81 -11.62
CA TRP A 330 -12.99 -8.92 -12.07
C TRP A 330 -14.14 -9.23 -11.08
N VAL A 331 -13.87 -9.25 -9.78
CA VAL A 331 -14.90 -9.43 -8.75
C VAL A 331 -15.89 -8.27 -8.79
N TYR A 332 -15.41 -7.04 -8.97
CA TYR A 332 -16.26 -5.85 -9.14
C TYR A 332 -17.19 -5.98 -10.35
N HIS A 333 -16.66 -6.44 -11.48
CA HIS A 333 -17.46 -6.73 -12.66
C HIS A 333 -18.52 -7.81 -12.39
N ARG A 334 -18.09 -8.92 -11.78
CA ARG A 334 -18.94 -10.09 -11.50
C ARG A 334 -20.04 -9.80 -10.48
N SER A 335 -19.78 -8.90 -9.54
CA SER A 335 -20.73 -8.42 -8.53
C SER A 335 -21.75 -7.40 -9.07
N LYS A 336 -21.76 -7.16 -10.39
CA LYS A 336 -22.55 -6.12 -11.05
C LYS A 336 -22.22 -4.72 -10.53
N LYS A 337 -20.92 -4.45 -10.37
CA LYS A 337 -20.36 -3.16 -9.92
C LYS A 337 -20.79 -2.77 -8.51
N ASN A 338 -21.02 -3.76 -7.63
CA ASN A 338 -21.34 -3.54 -6.23
C ASN A 338 -20.06 -3.38 -5.43
N ILE A 339 -19.83 -2.18 -4.90
CA ILE A 339 -18.60 -1.84 -4.19
C ILE A 339 -18.46 -2.58 -2.85
N MET A 340 -19.57 -2.94 -2.19
CA MET A 340 -19.53 -3.63 -0.90
C MET A 340 -18.91 -5.02 -0.99
N VAL A 341 -19.06 -5.68 -2.15
CA VAL A 341 -18.46 -7.00 -2.39
C VAL A 341 -16.94 -6.89 -2.47
N THR A 342 -16.40 -5.93 -3.23
CA THR A 342 -14.94 -5.80 -3.35
C THR A 342 -14.29 -5.15 -2.13
N THR A 343 -14.93 -4.17 -1.50
CA THR A 343 -14.47 -3.62 -0.21
C THR A 343 -14.46 -4.70 0.87
N GLY A 344 -15.47 -5.57 0.93
CA GLY A 344 -15.49 -6.70 1.88
C GLY A 344 -14.38 -7.72 1.62
N MET A 345 -14.13 -8.05 0.35
CA MET A 345 -13.01 -8.93 -0.02
C MET A 345 -11.66 -8.32 0.34
N HIS A 346 -11.46 -7.03 0.06
CA HIS A 346 -10.22 -6.32 0.37
C HIS A 346 -10.02 -6.18 1.88
N PHE A 347 -11.08 -5.86 2.64
CA PHE A 347 -11.07 -5.91 4.11
C PHE A 347 -10.58 -7.26 4.62
N LEU A 348 -11.09 -8.38 4.10
CA LEU A 348 -10.68 -9.71 4.55
C LEU A 348 -9.22 -10.02 4.22
N ASN A 349 -8.74 -9.64 3.03
CA ASN A 349 -7.33 -9.80 2.66
C ASN A 349 -6.40 -9.04 3.64
N ASN A 350 -6.74 -7.79 3.92
CA ASN A 350 -5.94 -6.96 4.80
C ASN A 350 -6.07 -7.41 6.26
N LEU A 351 -7.23 -7.91 6.67
CA LEU A 351 -7.42 -8.51 7.99
C LEU A 351 -6.55 -9.75 8.19
N ILE A 352 -6.47 -10.65 7.21
CA ILE A 352 -5.62 -11.84 7.31
C ILE A 352 -4.16 -11.41 7.46
N THR A 353 -3.71 -10.47 6.64
CA THR A 353 -2.34 -9.93 6.70
C THR A 353 -2.06 -9.25 8.06
N PHE A 354 -3.00 -8.42 8.54
CA PHE A 354 -2.90 -7.80 9.85
C PHE A 354 -2.78 -8.82 10.98
N LEU A 355 -3.59 -9.88 10.95
CA LEU A 355 -3.57 -10.92 11.98
C LEU A 355 -2.23 -11.69 12.00
N ILE A 356 -1.62 -11.93 10.83
CA ILE A 356 -0.29 -12.57 10.75
C ILE A 356 0.74 -11.72 11.48
N TYR A 357 0.84 -10.42 11.16
CA TYR A 357 1.79 -9.52 11.80
C TYR A 357 1.46 -9.25 13.27
N PHE A 358 0.17 -9.12 13.61
CA PHE A 358 -0.28 -8.95 15.00
C PHE A 358 0.11 -10.13 15.89
N ILE A 359 -0.02 -11.37 15.41
CA ILE A 359 0.40 -12.56 16.16
C ILE A 359 1.93 -12.58 16.32
N ALA A 360 2.68 -12.23 15.28
CA ALA A 360 4.15 -12.18 15.34
C ALA A 360 4.65 -11.17 16.38
N VAL A 361 3.97 -10.03 16.51
CA VAL A 361 4.28 -8.99 17.50
C VAL A 361 3.96 -9.47 18.92
N LEU A 362 2.82 -10.15 19.13
CA LEU A 362 2.47 -10.70 20.45
C LEU A 362 3.35 -11.87 20.91
N SER A 363 4.10 -12.49 19.99
CA SER A 363 5.06 -13.56 20.30
C SER A 363 6.46 -13.06 20.68
N GLN A 364 6.71 -11.75 20.57
CA GLN A 364 7.92 -11.07 21.07
C GLN A 364 7.67 -10.52 22.46
#